data_AF-A0A2V6AKU3-F1
#
_entry.id   AF-A0A2V6AKU3-F1
#
_cell.length_a   1.000
_cell.length_b   1.000
_cell.length_c   1.000
_cell.angle_alpha   90.00
_cell.angle_beta   90.00
_cell.angle_gamma   90.00
#
_symmetry.space_group_name_H-M   'P 1'
#
loop_
_entity.id
_entity.type
_entity.pdbx_description
1 polymer ?
#
loop_
_entity_poly.entity_id
_entity_poly.type
_entity_poly.pdbx_seq_one_letter_code
_entity_poly.pdbx_strand_id
1 'polypeptide(L)'
;MNLSPEKKIAGVLVPLFALRGENDLGIGDLGALREFIDWTAEIGFTLVQLLPINETGADNSPYNAISSMAIEPTTLCFAPGSPEDLTRNDFEASLSEINLTALRRSGVKYRQVKELKQRILEKAFANFSACADEKRQSEFERFCEEESSWLRDYALFRVLIEQNKGSAAWDQWPPQHQTIESARNWMRDLPKEKQHTIARRLDFFCYVQWIAHQQWRSVKAYAEQRGMALMGDIPFGVSYYSADVFCRRDEFVLDWFGGAPPEPHFKDDAFTQKWGQNWGIPLYRWSAMRANNLQWWRERVRAIRSIFHLFRVDHVQGFYRIYAFPWRPERNNEFLPLDPHQMLQRTGGRAPHFVPHNDDTPENREANKGEGEENLRVVLQEAGAARVVGEDLGVVPDYVRPNLRSIGIAGFKIPHWEIRDGMIIPGNTYDHLSVATYATHDHEPIRALWEQARERPESDTGKQAQATLEKIAIFAGADSEIDQLDYEKGFYRAIMEALFGCNSWIAIV
;
A
#
# COMPACT_ATOMS: atom_id res chain seq x y z
N MET A 1 -13.39 -11.44 16.48
CA MET A 1 -14.43 -11.22 15.45
C MET A 1 -14.49 -12.44 14.53
N ASN A 2 -15.68 -12.91 14.12
CA ASN A 2 -15.79 -14.03 13.17
C ASN A 2 -15.81 -13.49 11.73
N LEU A 3 -14.68 -13.64 11.02
CA LEU A 3 -14.50 -13.28 9.61
C LEU A 3 -14.46 -14.54 8.74
N SER A 4 -15.42 -15.44 8.97
CA SER A 4 -15.62 -16.62 8.12
C SER A 4 -16.17 -16.18 6.76
N PRO A 5 -15.65 -16.75 5.65
CA PRO A 5 -16.24 -16.58 4.33
C PRO A 5 -17.74 -16.85 4.29
N GLU A 6 -18.24 -17.82 5.08
CA GLU A 6 -19.66 -18.20 5.16
C GLU A 6 -20.62 -17.05 5.49
N LYS A 7 -20.12 -15.97 6.11
CA LYS A 7 -20.89 -14.77 6.38
C LYS A 7 -20.43 -13.66 5.45
N LYS A 8 -21.31 -13.28 4.52
CA LYS A 8 -21.09 -12.10 3.68
C LYS A 8 -20.96 -10.84 4.54
N ILE A 9 -20.00 -10.01 4.19
CA ILE A 9 -19.74 -8.72 4.83
C ILE A 9 -19.64 -7.62 3.78
N ALA A 10 -19.94 -6.39 4.19
CA ALA A 10 -19.76 -5.21 3.36
C ALA A 10 -18.94 -4.16 4.10
N GLY A 11 -18.22 -3.34 3.34
CA GLY A 11 -17.34 -2.32 3.86
C GLY A 11 -17.04 -1.21 2.86
N VAL A 12 -16.21 -0.29 3.31
CA VAL A 12 -15.76 0.87 2.51
C VAL A 12 -14.25 0.84 2.38
N LEU A 13 -13.76 1.08 1.17
CA LEU A 13 -12.34 1.40 0.94
C LEU A 13 -12.14 2.90 1.14
N VAL A 14 -11.23 3.26 2.04
CA VAL A 14 -10.84 4.66 2.21
C VAL A 14 -9.33 4.81 2.39
N PRO A 15 -8.66 5.65 1.56
CA PRO A 15 -7.30 6.06 1.87
C PRO A 15 -7.28 6.89 3.15
N LEU A 16 -6.53 6.46 4.17
CA LEU A 16 -6.51 7.15 5.48
C LEU A 16 -6.20 8.64 5.33
N PHE A 17 -5.21 9.01 4.50
CA PHE A 17 -4.83 10.40 4.27
C PHE A 17 -5.95 11.26 3.67
N ALA A 18 -6.93 10.65 3.01
CA ALA A 18 -8.07 11.33 2.39
C ALA A 18 -9.18 11.66 3.40
N LEU A 19 -9.21 10.99 4.57
CA LEU A 19 -10.17 11.31 5.63
C LEU A 19 -9.98 12.75 6.13
N ARG A 20 -11.07 13.29 6.67
CA ARG A 20 -11.07 14.55 7.44
C ARG A 20 -11.79 14.28 8.74
N GLY A 21 -11.12 14.59 9.85
CA GLY A 21 -11.66 14.46 11.20
C GLY A 21 -11.87 15.83 11.82
N GLU A 22 -12.65 15.90 12.90
CA GLU A 22 -12.97 17.19 13.54
C GLU A 22 -11.69 17.96 13.94
N ASN A 23 -10.69 17.23 14.44
CA ASN A 23 -9.44 17.79 14.99
C ASN A 23 -8.18 17.43 14.18
N ASP A 24 -8.34 17.02 12.92
CA ASP A 24 -7.19 16.65 12.10
C ASP A 24 -6.24 17.83 11.83
N LEU A 25 -4.97 17.50 11.57
CA LEU A 25 -3.90 18.46 11.28
C LEU A 25 -3.63 18.59 9.76
N GLY A 26 -4.67 18.57 8.93
CA GLY A 26 -4.59 18.73 7.47
C GLY A 26 -4.42 17.44 6.67
N ILE A 27 -4.49 16.29 7.34
CA ILE A 27 -4.44 14.95 6.76
C ILE A 27 -5.29 14.03 7.63
N GLY A 28 -5.99 13.07 7.02
CA GLY A 28 -6.66 12.04 7.81
C GLY A 28 -5.66 11.20 8.59
N ASP A 29 -5.92 11.03 9.88
CA ASP A 29 -5.08 10.33 10.84
C ASP A 29 -5.92 9.39 11.71
N LEU A 30 -5.31 8.75 12.71
CA LEU A 30 -5.99 7.79 13.58
C LEU A 30 -7.16 8.36 14.38
N GLY A 31 -7.24 9.69 14.56
CA GLY A 31 -8.42 10.35 15.11
C GLY A 31 -9.57 10.32 14.11
N ALA A 32 -9.31 10.77 12.88
CA ALA A 32 -10.28 10.72 11.79
C ALA A 32 -10.73 9.28 11.47
N LEU A 33 -9.83 8.30 11.58
CA LEU A 33 -10.18 6.88 11.39
C LEU A 33 -11.16 6.38 12.45
N ARG A 34 -11.05 6.83 13.71
CA ARG A 34 -12.01 6.46 14.76
C ARG A 34 -13.39 7.05 14.48
N GLU A 35 -13.45 8.31 14.06
CA GLU A 35 -14.70 8.96 13.62
C GLU A 35 -15.32 8.21 12.43
N PHE A 36 -14.49 7.80 11.46
CA PHE A 36 -14.94 7.04 10.29
C PHE A 36 -15.42 5.62 10.64
N ILE A 37 -14.77 4.94 11.58
CA ILE A 37 -15.21 3.63 12.10
C ILE A 37 -16.61 3.74 12.72
N ASP A 38 -16.86 4.80 13.50
CA ASP A 38 -18.16 5.04 14.12
C ASP A 38 -19.24 5.24 13.06
N TRP A 39 -19.00 6.14 12.10
CA TRP A 39 -19.92 6.38 10.99
C TRP A 39 -20.18 5.11 10.16
N THR A 40 -19.13 4.34 9.85
CA THR A 40 -19.24 3.10 9.05
C THR A 40 -20.08 2.05 9.78
N ALA A 41 -19.92 1.95 11.11
CA ALA A 41 -20.74 1.05 11.92
C ALA A 41 -22.21 1.51 11.99
N GLU A 42 -22.46 2.82 12.09
CA GLU A 42 -23.81 3.39 12.13
C GLU A 42 -24.63 3.09 10.86
N ILE A 43 -23.98 3.07 9.70
CA ILE A 43 -24.63 2.71 8.42
C ILE A 43 -24.75 1.19 8.18
N GLY A 44 -24.29 0.36 9.12
CA GLY A 44 -24.47 -1.09 9.11
C GLY A 44 -23.38 -1.89 8.38
N PHE A 45 -22.31 -1.24 7.91
CA PHE A 45 -21.13 -1.94 7.41
C PHE A 45 -20.32 -2.52 8.57
N THR A 46 -19.46 -3.49 8.25
CA THR A 46 -18.66 -4.22 9.24
C THR A 46 -17.16 -4.22 8.93
N LEU A 47 -16.75 -3.52 7.87
CA LEU A 47 -15.37 -3.53 7.39
C LEU A 47 -14.93 -2.13 6.89
N VAL A 48 -13.72 -1.72 7.29
CA VAL A 48 -13.00 -0.60 6.68
C VAL A 48 -11.73 -1.14 6.04
N GLN A 49 -11.56 -0.94 4.73
CA GLN A 49 -10.32 -1.23 4.03
C GLN A 49 -9.49 0.04 3.91
N LEU A 50 -8.20 -0.06 4.24
CA LEU A 50 -7.22 1.02 4.10
C LEU A 50 -6.16 0.66 3.06
N LEU A 51 -5.55 1.70 2.49
CA LEU A 51 -4.31 1.57 1.72
C LEU A 51 -3.12 1.25 2.63
N PRO A 52 -1.93 0.92 2.07
CA PRO A 52 -0.73 0.70 2.87
C PRO A 52 -0.44 1.88 3.82
N ILE A 53 -0.01 1.57 5.04
CA ILE A 53 0.24 2.55 6.10
C ILE A 53 1.73 2.82 6.32
N ASN A 54 2.56 2.28 5.43
CA ASN A 54 4.00 2.31 5.55
C ASN A 54 4.57 3.70 5.26
N GLU A 55 5.71 4.03 5.87
CA GLU A 55 6.30 5.35 5.69
C GLU A 55 6.74 5.60 4.24
N THR A 56 6.33 6.76 3.73
CA THR A 56 6.48 7.13 2.33
C THR A 56 7.64 8.09 2.09
N GLY A 57 8.22 8.03 0.90
CA GLY A 57 9.24 8.97 0.44
C GLY A 57 8.66 10.32 0.03
N ALA A 58 9.37 10.99 -0.88
CA ALA A 58 8.99 12.33 -1.35
C ALA A 58 7.76 12.34 -2.29
N ASP A 59 7.49 11.23 -2.98
CA ASP A 59 6.33 11.07 -3.86
C ASP A 59 5.01 10.86 -3.10
N ASN A 60 5.10 10.50 -1.81
CA ASN A 60 3.99 10.19 -0.92
C ASN A 60 3.12 9.02 -1.39
N SER A 61 3.63 8.16 -2.28
CA SER A 61 2.91 6.96 -2.72
C SER A 61 2.98 5.87 -1.63
N PRO A 62 1.83 5.35 -1.15
CA PRO A 62 1.80 4.24 -0.19
C PRO A 62 2.46 2.95 -0.71
N TYR A 63 2.55 2.79 -2.03
CA TYR A 63 3.12 1.61 -2.70
C TYR A 63 4.62 1.76 -3.01
N ASN A 64 5.20 2.93 -2.75
CA ASN A 64 6.64 3.20 -2.89
C ASN A 64 7.27 3.56 -1.54
N ALA A 65 6.95 2.76 -0.52
CA ALA A 65 7.38 3.00 0.85
C ALA A 65 8.91 2.90 1.02
N ILE A 66 9.47 3.74 1.88
CA ILE A 66 10.89 3.69 2.28
C ILE A 66 11.18 2.60 3.32
N SER A 67 10.15 1.91 3.80
CA SER A 67 10.26 0.71 4.61
C SER A 67 9.00 -0.13 4.48
N SER A 68 9.13 -1.46 4.35
CA SER A 68 7.98 -2.37 4.39
C SER A 68 7.41 -2.60 5.80
N MET A 69 8.12 -2.12 6.83
CA MET A 69 7.80 -2.35 8.25
C MET A 69 7.39 -1.07 8.96
N ALA A 70 8.10 0.03 8.73
CA ALA A 70 7.84 1.28 9.44
C ALA A 70 6.51 1.92 9.04
N ILE A 71 5.80 2.47 10.03
CA ILE A 71 4.51 3.14 9.87
C ILE A 71 4.74 4.63 9.57
N GLU A 72 3.94 5.17 8.66
CA GLU A 72 3.94 6.58 8.26
C GLU A 72 3.56 7.51 9.43
N PRO A 73 4.46 8.38 9.91
CA PRO A 73 4.22 9.24 11.08
C PRO A 73 3.05 10.21 10.88
N THR A 74 2.70 10.56 9.64
CA THR A 74 1.54 11.43 9.39
C THR A 74 0.20 10.77 9.70
N THR A 75 0.15 9.44 9.85
CA THR A 75 -1.04 8.71 10.28
C THR A 75 -1.37 8.92 11.76
N LEU A 76 -0.44 9.42 12.57
CA LEU A 76 -0.61 9.54 14.02
C LEU A 76 -1.55 10.68 14.39
N CYS A 77 -2.43 10.42 15.36
CA CYS A 77 -3.30 11.41 15.96
C CYS A 77 -2.54 12.16 17.05
N PHE A 78 -2.61 13.49 17.05
CA PHE A 78 -1.97 14.32 18.07
C PHE A 78 -2.99 15.17 18.81
N ALA A 79 -2.92 15.14 20.12
CA ALA A 79 -3.71 15.97 21.02
C ALA A 79 -2.89 16.22 22.29
N PRO A 80 -3.25 17.20 23.14
CA PRO A 80 -2.63 17.32 24.46
C PRO A 80 -2.69 15.99 25.23
N GLY A 81 -1.53 15.44 25.59
CA GLY A 81 -1.39 14.13 26.23
C GLY A 81 -1.47 12.92 25.28
N SER A 82 -1.46 13.12 23.96
CA SER A 82 -1.38 12.04 22.97
C SER A 82 -0.35 12.37 21.86
N PRO A 83 0.84 11.73 21.86
CA PRO A 83 1.30 10.71 22.83
C PRO A 83 1.41 11.24 24.26
N GLU A 84 1.49 10.34 25.25
CA GLU A 84 1.55 10.67 26.69
C GLU A 84 2.62 11.73 27.02
N ASP A 85 3.73 11.71 26.28
CA ASP A 85 4.87 12.61 26.45
C ASP A 85 4.64 14.02 25.84
N LEU A 86 3.52 14.24 25.14
CA LEU A 86 3.19 15.52 24.51
C LEU A 86 2.39 16.42 25.46
N THR A 87 3.04 17.44 26.02
CA THR A 87 2.37 18.41 26.89
C THR A 87 1.40 19.30 26.11
N ARG A 88 0.39 19.84 26.80
CA ARG A 88 -0.52 20.85 26.26
C ARG A 88 0.24 22.05 25.68
N ASN A 89 1.20 22.59 26.44
CA ASN A 89 1.95 23.77 26.04
C ASN A 89 2.78 23.52 24.77
N ASP A 90 3.43 22.37 24.64
CA ASP A 90 4.20 22.04 23.43
C ASP A 90 3.31 21.81 22.21
N PHE A 91 2.14 21.19 22.40
CA PHE A 91 1.15 21.03 21.34
C PHE A 91 0.63 22.39 20.84
N GLU A 92 0.16 23.24 21.76
CA GLU A 92 -0.35 24.57 21.43
C GLU A 92 0.75 25.45 20.80
N ALA A 93 1.99 25.38 21.31
CA ALA A 93 3.14 26.09 20.73
C ALA A 93 3.44 25.62 19.30
N SER A 94 3.33 24.32 19.02
CA SER A 94 3.59 23.76 17.68
C SER A 94 2.56 24.23 16.65
N LEU A 95 1.35 24.58 17.08
CA LEU A 95 0.26 25.06 16.24
C LEU A 95 0.22 26.59 16.11
N SER A 96 0.88 27.34 16.99
CA SER A 96 0.76 28.81 17.10
C SER A 96 1.00 29.58 15.79
N GLU A 97 1.89 29.09 14.93
CA GLU A 97 2.24 29.72 13.64
C GLU A 97 1.55 29.07 12.43
N ILE A 98 0.70 28.06 12.66
CA ILE A 98 0.07 27.28 11.59
C ILE A 98 -1.34 27.77 11.34
N ASN A 99 -1.62 28.16 10.10
CA ASN A 99 -2.99 28.37 9.65
C ASN A 99 -3.66 27.02 9.36
N LEU A 100 -4.23 26.39 10.40
CA LEU A 100 -4.91 25.08 10.28
C LEU A 100 -6.07 25.10 9.30
N THR A 101 -6.82 26.21 9.23
CA THR A 101 -7.92 26.35 8.27
C THR A 101 -7.38 26.26 6.83
N ALA A 102 -6.26 26.93 6.55
CA ALA A 102 -5.62 26.82 5.25
C ALA A 102 -5.03 25.43 5.02
N LEU A 103 -4.45 24.80 6.05
CA LEU A 103 -3.83 23.46 5.95
C LEU A 103 -4.86 22.37 5.61
N ARG A 104 -6.08 22.49 6.14
CA ARG A 104 -7.20 21.55 5.95
C ARG A 104 -7.98 21.74 4.65
N ARG A 105 -7.82 22.88 3.96
CA ARG A 105 -8.50 23.14 2.68
C ARG A 105 -7.87 22.32 1.56
N SER A 106 -8.76 21.77 0.71
CA SER A 106 -8.46 20.99 -0.49
C SER A 106 -7.62 19.73 -0.23
N GLY A 107 -6.75 19.35 -1.17
CA GLY A 107 -5.90 18.17 -1.08
C GLY A 107 -4.85 18.28 0.03
N VAL A 108 -4.29 17.13 0.40
CA VAL A 108 -3.30 17.03 1.48
C VAL A 108 -2.03 17.81 1.12
N LYS A 109 -1.62 18.73 2.01
CA LYS A 109 -0.38 19.50 1.87
C LYS A 109 0.78 18.77 2.55
N TYR A 110 1.17 17.62 1.99
CA TYR A 110 2.08 16.64 2.60
C TYR A 110 3.31 17.26 3.25
N ARG A 111 4.02 18.17 2.57
CA ARG A 111 5.21 18.81 3.12
C ARG A 111 4.92 19.54 4.43
N GLN A 112 3.90 20.40 4.45
CA GLN A 112 3.55 21.20 5.62
C GLN A 112 3.05 20.32 6.78
N VAL A 113 2.28 19.27 6.46
CA VAL A 113 1.78 18.30 7.43
C VAL A 113 2.92 17.47 8.03
N LYS A 114 3.84 16.94 7.19
CA LYS A 114 5.03 16.19 7.63
C LYS A 114 5.91 17.06 8.54
N GLU A 115 6.20 18.30 8.15
CA GLU A 115 6.96 19.26 8.95
C GLU A 115 6.30 19.57 10.30
N LEU A 116 4.97 19.76 10.32
CA LEU A 116 4.20 20.00 11.56
C LEU A 116 4.21 18.78 12.48
N LYS A 117 3.81 17.61 11.98
CA LYS A 117 3.71 16.39 12.79
C LYS A 117 5.09 15.94 13.28
N GLN A 118 6.15 16.14 12.48
CA GLN A 118 7.52 15.94 12.93
C GLN A 118 7.87 16.87 14.10
N ARG A 119 7.58 18.18 14.01
CA ARG A 119 7.83 19.13 15.12
C ARG A 119 7.15 18.70 16.42
N ILE A 120 5.91 18.23 16.34
CA ILE A 120 5.15 17.73 17.49
C ILE A 120 5.82 16.48 18.08
N LEU A 121 6.26 15.54 17.24
CA LEU A 121 6.98 14.33 17.68
C LEU A 121 8.33 14.67 18.34
N GLU A 122 9.08 15.64 17.81
CA GLU A 122 10.35 16.08 18.42
C GLU A 122 10.13 16.62 19.84
N LYS A 123 9.04 17.37 20.05
CA LYS A 123 8.65 17.85 21.37
C LYS A 123 8.27 16.72 22.31
N ALA A 124 7.44 15.79 21.85
CA ALA A 124 7.08 14.61 22.64
C ALA A 124 8.32 13.78 23.02
N PHE A 125 9.22 13.53 22.08
CA PHE A 125 10.46 12.79 22.34
C PHE A 125 11.41 13.53 23.28
N ALA A 126 11.48 14.86 23.21
CA ALA A 126 12.27 15.65 24.15
C ALA A 126 11.75 15.52 25.59
N ASN A 127 10.43 15.52 25.78
CA ASN A 127 9.81 15.31 27.08
C ASN A 127 10.00 13.88 27.58
N PHE A 128 9.81 12.87 26.71
CA PHE A 128 10.13 11.48 27.03
C PHE A 128 11.58 11.33 27.50
N SER A 129 12.53 11.85 26.72
CA SER A 129 13.97 11.74 27.03
C SER A 129 14.36 12.41 28.35
N ALA A 130 13.65 13.48 28.74
CA ALA A 130 13.98 14.27 29.92
C ALA A 130 13.23 13.82 31.18
N CYS A 131 12.02 13.27 31.03
CA CYS A 131 11.07 13.13 32.13
C CYS A 131 10.37 11.76 32.20
N ALA A 132 10.61 10.83 31.27
CA ALA A 132 9.99 9.51 31.33
C ALA A 132 10.38 8.77 32.62
N ASP A 133 9.39 8.20 33.29
CA ASP A 133 9.61 7.35 34.45
C ASP A 133 10.19 5.98 34.04
N GLU A 134 10.62 5.18 35.02
CA GLU A 134 11.22 3.87 34.79
C GLU A 134 10.29 2.95 33.98
N LYS A 135 8.98 3.02 34.22
CA LYS A 135 8.00 2.20 33.51
C LYS A 135 7.94 2.57 32.03
N ARG A 136 7.82 3.86 31.71
CA ARG A 136 7.74 4.38 30.34
C ARG A 136 9.03 4.09 29.57
N GLN A 137 10.19 4.18 30.23
CA GLN A 137 11.48 3.79 29.65
C GLN A 137 11.54 2.29 29.34
N SER A 138 11.17 1.42 30.29
CA SER A 138 11.16 -0.03 30.08
C SER A 138 10.17 -0.47 28.99
N GLU A 139 9.02 0.21 28.84
CA GLU A 139 8.08 -0.08 27.74
C GLU A 139 8.68 0.24 26.36
N PHE A 140 9.44 1.34 26.26
CA PHE A 140 10.15 1.72 25.03
C PHE A 140 11.31 0.77 24.72
N GLU A 141 12.11 0.40 25.73
CA GLU A 141 13.21 -0.55 25.58
C GLU A 141 12.71 -1.91 25.11
N ARG A 142 11.65 -2.43 25.75
CA ARG A 142 11.00 -3.68 25.33
C ARG A 142 10.52 -3.63 23.88
N PHE A 143 9.91 -2.52 23.45
CA PHE A 143 9.53 -2.37 22.04
C PHE A 143 10.75 -2.42 21.11
N CYS A 144 11.84 -1.75 21.48
CA CYS A 144 13.07 -1.78 20.70
C CYS A 144 13.69 -3.18 20.60
N GLU A 145 13.57 -3.99 21.67
CA GLU A 145 14.01 -5.38 21.69
C GLU A 145 13.11 -6.28 20.82
N GLU A 146 11.79 -6.18 20.98
CA GLU A 146 10.78 -6.94 20.23
C GLU A 146 10.90 -6.69 18.72
N GLU A 147 11.16 -5.45 18.31
CA GLU A 147 11.24 -5.03 16.91
C GLU A 147 12.68 -4.91 16.37
N SER A 148 13.66 -5.45 17.11
CA SER A 148 15.10 -5.31 16.82
C SER A 148 15.53 -5.82 15.44
N SER A 149 14.78 -6.75 14.84
CA SER A 149 15.03 -7.33 13.51
C SER A 149 14.99 -6.33 12.34
N TRP A 150 14.34 -5.17 12.53
CA TRP A 150 14.20 -4.14 11.49
C TRP A 150 14.37 -2.71 12.02
N LEU A 151 13.98 -2.44 13.28
CA LEU A 151 13.81 -1.08 13.78
C LEU A 151 15.09 -0.26 13.77
N ARG A 152 16.20 -0.82 14.25
CA ARG A 152 17.50 -0.11 14.32
C ARG A 152 18.09 0.17 12.94
N ASP A 153 17.88 -0.76 12.01
CA ASP A 153 18.31 -0.63 10.62
C ASP A 153 17.51 0.44 9.87
N TYR A 154 16.19 0.46 10.06
CA TYR A 154 15.33 1.54 9.59
C TYR A 154 15.70 2.90 10.22
N ALA A 155 15.95 2.96 11.53
CA ALA A 155 16.33 4.20 12.20
C ALA A 155 17.66 4.74 11.65
N LEU A 156 18.64 3.86 11.40
CA LEU A 156 19.90 4.25 10.77
C LEU A 156 19.68 4.76 9.34
N PHE A 157 18.84 4.09 8.54
CA PHE A 157 18.49 4.55 7.21
C PHE A 157 17.86 5.96 7.23
N ARG A 158 16.96 6.24 8.18
CA ARG A 158 16.37 7.57 8.38
C ARG A 158 17.39 8.64 8.78
N VAL A 159 18.31 8.32 9.69
CA VAL A 159 19.42 9.22 10.03
C VAL A 159 20.25 9.53 8.79
N LEU A 160 20.59 8.52 7.99
CA LEU A 160 21.38 8.72 6.76
C LEU A 160 20.63 9.58 5.74
N ILE A 161 19.31 9.44 5.60
CA ILE A 161 18.49 10.34 4.77
C ILE A 161 18.70 11.80 5.21
N GLU A 162 18.66 12.09 6.51
CA GLU A 162 18.89 13.44 7.02
C GLU A 162 20.32 13.94 6.78
N GLN A 163 21.32 13.08 6.99
CA GLN A 163 22.72 13.41 6.67
C GLN A 163 22.93 13.71 5.18
N ASN A 164 22.08 13.15 4.32
CA ASN A 164 22.11 13.33 2.87
C ASN A 164 21.00 14.28 2.37
N LYS A 165 20.69 15.33 3.15
CA LYS A 165 19.80 16.43 2.76
C LYS A 165 18.37 15.99 2.43
N GLY A 166 17.88 14.93 3.07
CA GLY A 166 16.54 14.39 2.86
C GLY A 166 16.40 13.45 1.66
N SER A 167 17.49 13.09 0.97
CA SER A 167 17.43 12.17 -0.17
C SER A 167 17.52 10.71 0.30
N ALA A 168 16.57 9.88 -0.13
CA ALA A 168 16.60 8.42 0.05
C ALA A 168 17.45 7.68 -0.99
N ALA A 169 17.99 8.39 -1.99
CA ALA A 169 18.77 7.82 -3.08
C ALA A 169 20.15 7.33 -2.61
N TRP A 170 20.17 6.19 -1.91
CA TRP A 170 21.34 5.66 -1.24
C TRP A 170 22.50 5.33 -2.18
N ASP A 171 22.23 5.10 -3.46
CA ASP A 171 23.24 4.90 -4.50
C ASP A 171 23.93 6.20 -4.95
N GLN A 172 23.39 7.35 -4.56
CA GLN A 172 23.96 8.68 -4.81
C GLN A 172 24.61 9.29 -3.55
N TRP A 173 24.54 8.62 -2.40
CA TRP A 173 25.17 9.10 -1.17
C TRP A 173 26.70 8.99 -1.25
N PRO A 174 27.47 9.68 -0.38
CA PRO A 174 28.90 9.45 -0.24
C PRO A 174 29.22 7.98 0.06
N PRO A 175 30.37 7.43 -0.39
CA PRO A 175 30.70 6.01 -0.27
C PRO A 175 30.54 5.42 1.15
N GLN A 176 30.86 6.21 2.18
CA GLN A 176 30.73 5.79 3.58
C GLN A 176 29.28 5.64 4.06
N HIS A 177 28.27 6.01 3.26
CA HIS A 177 26.85 5.83 3.56
C HIS A 177 26.14 4.85 2.61
N GLN A 178 26.78 4.40 1.52
CA GLN A 178 26.11 3.63 0.44
C GLN A 178 25.80 2.18 0.79
N THR A 179 26.39 1.61 1.86
CA THR A 179 26.07 0.28 2.37
C THR A 179 25.84 0.33 3.87
N ILE A 180 25.14 -0.66 4.40
CA ILE A 180 24.88 -0.76 5.84
C ILE A 180 26.19 -0.92 6.64
N GLU A 181 27.16 -1.67 6.12
CA GLU A 181 28.48 -1.86 6.73
C GLU A 181 29.29 -0.56 6.74
N SER A 182 29.33 0.15 5.61
CA SER A 182 30.08 1.40 5.52
C SER A 182 29.46 2.48 6.42
N ALA A 183 28.12 2.54 6.49
CA ALA A 183 27.40 3.45 7.37
C ALA A 183 27.64 3.16 8.86
N ARG A 184 27.64 1.88 9.27
CA ARG A 184 27.96 1.47 10.65
C ARG A 184 29.41 1.81 11.02
N ASN A 185 30.35 1.61 10.10
CA ASN A 185 31.75 2.00 10.29
C ASN A 185 31.89 3.53 10.42
N TRP A 186 31.27 4.28 9.51
CA TRP A 186 31.22 5.74 9.57
C TRP A 186 30.73 6.23 10.92
N MET A 187 29.61 5.68 11.43
CA MET A 187 29.05 6.07 12.71
C MET A 187 29.99 5.80 13.88
N ARG A 188 30.68 4.64 13.89
CA ARG A 188 31.67 4.28 14.92
C ARG A 188 32.88 5.21 14.89
N ASP A 189 33.28 5.66 13.71
CA ASP A 189 34.50 6.45 13.54
C ASP A 189 34.26 7.97 13.76
N LEU A 190 33.01 8.38 14.00
CA LEU A 190 32.67 9.75 14.40
C LEU A 190 33.25 10.11 15.79
N PRO A 191 33.54 11.39 16.06
CA PRO A 191 33.82 11.88 17.42
C PRO A 191 32.70 11.55 18.40
N LYS A 192 33.03 11.29 19.68
CA LYS A 192 32.06 10.88 20.72
C LYS A 192 30.83 11.80 20.83
N GLU A 193 31.01 13.12 20.71
CA GLU A 193 29.90 14.08 20.74
C GLU A 193 28.91 13.88 19.57
N LYS A 194 29.44 13.61 18.37
CA LYS A 194 28.63 13.30 17.19
C LYS A 194 27.98 11.93 17.32
N GLN A 195 28.67 10.94 17.88
CA GLN A 195 28.07 9.63 18.17
C GLN A 195 26.85 9.76 19.10
N HIS A 196 26.96 10.57 20.17
CA HIS A 196 25.83 10.81 21.08
C HIS A 196 24.66 11.52 20.38
N THR A 197 24.95 12.50 19.52
CA THR A 197 23.93 13.18 18.72
C THR A 197 23.21 12.21 17.77
N ILE A 198 23.97 11.33 17.10
CA ILE A 198 23.41 10.30 16.21
C ILE A 198 22.60 9.27 17.02
N ALA A 199 23.09 8.81 18.17
CA ALA A 199 22.37 7.88 19.04
C ALA A 199 21.01 8.44 19.45
N ARG A 200 20.96 9.70 19.90
CA ARG A 200 19.69 10.38 20.22
C ARG A 200 18.76 10.46 19.02
N ARG A 201 19.29 10.63 17.80
CA ARG A 201 18.50 10.65 16.56
C ARG A 201 17.96 9.27 16.19
N LEU A 202 18.76 8.22 16.38
CA LEU A 202 18.30 6.83 16.21
C LEU A 202 17.14 6.53 17.17
N ASP A 203 17.29 6.92 18.44
CA ASP A 203 16.27 6.71 19.46
C ASP A 203 14.99 7.52 19.16
N PHE A 204 15.11 8.72 18.58
CA PHE A 204 13.94 9.46 18.10
C PHE A 204 13.13 8.65 17.07
N PHE A 205 13.77 8.11 16.04
CA PHE A 205 13.05 7.33 15.02
C PHE A 205 12.46 6.03 15.60
N CYS A 206 13.16 5.41 16.57
CA CYS A 206 12.61 4.28 17.31
C CYS A 206 11.37 4.67 18.11
N TYR A 207 11.42 5.81 18.82
CA TYR A 207 10.30 6.34 19.61
C TYR A 207 9.09 6.66 18.73
N VAL A 208 9.30 7.25 17.55
CA VAL A 208 8.20 7.52 16.61
C VAL A 208 7.46 6.24 16.23
N GLN A 209 8.20 5.17 15.91
CA GLN A 209 7.60 3.88 15.58
C GLN A 209 6.93 3.21 16.79
N TRP A 210 7.47 3.39 18.00
CA TRP A 210 6.83 2.92 19.22
C TRP A 210 5.44 3.56 19.43
N ILE A 211 5.37 4.90 19.32
CA ILE A 211 4.11 5.64 19.39
C ILE A 211 3.15 5.20 18.28
N ALA A 212 3.67 4.97 17.06
CA ALA A 212 2.86 4.49 15.96
C ALA A 212 2.21 3.13 16.23
N HIS A 213 3.01 2.15 16.68
CA HIS A 213 2.49 0.84 17.05
C HIS A 213 1.47 0.92 18.18
N GLN A 214 1.69 1.76 19.19
CA GLN A 214 0.73 1.97 20.29
C GLN A 214 -0.62 2.51 19.76
N GLN A 215 -0.61 3.57 18.97
CA GLN A 215 -1.86 4.17 18.48
C GLN A 215 -2.59 3.25 17.50
N TRP A 216 -1.89 2.59 16.57
CA TRP A 216 -2.51 1.67 15.62
C TRP A 216 -3.13 0.44 16.30
N ARG A 217 -2.45 -0.16 17.29
CA ARG A 217 -3.03 -1.25 18.09
C ARG A 217 -4.25 -0.78 18.89
N SER A 218 -4.24 0.46 19.39
CA SER A 218 -5.39 1.07 20.07
C SER A 218 -6.59 1.24 19.14
N VAL A 219 -6.38 1.66 17.88
CA VAL A 219 -7.46 1.76 16.89
C VAL A 219 -8.00 0.39 16.46
N LYS A 220 -7.14 -0.63 16.36
CA LYS A 220 -7.60 -2.01 16.14
C LYS A 220 -8.55 -2.45 17.25
N ALA A 221 -8.14 -2.31 18.52
CA ALA A 221 -8.98 -2.66 19.66
C ALA A 221 -10.28 -1.85 19.71
N TYR A 222 -10.23 -0.57 19.31
CA TYR A 222 -11.41 0.28 19.19
C TYR A 222 -12.39 -0.24 18.12
N ALA A 223 -11.89 -0.62 16.94
CA ALA A 223 -12.71 -1.22 15.89
C ALA A 223 -13.38 -2.51 16.38
N GLU A 224 -12.66 -3.37 17.10
CA GLU A 224 -13.21 -4.60 17.70
C GLU A 224 -14.37 -4.31 18.67
N GLN A 225 -14.25 -3.26 19.51
CA GLN A 225 -15.32 -2.83 20.42
C GLN A 225 -16.57 -2.35 19.69
N ARG A 226 -16.43 -1.85 18.46
CA ARG A 226 -17.56 -1.44 17.59
C ARG A 226 -18.04 -2.55 16.65
N GLY A 227 -17.49 -3.76 16.75
CA GLY A 227 -17.83 -4.85 15.83
C GLY A 227 -17.32 -4.63 14.39
N MET A 228 -16.35 -3.74 14.20
CA MET A 228 -15.75 -3.38 12.92
C MET A 228 -14.42 -4.09 12.67
N ALA A 229 -14.26 -4.71 11.50
CA ALA A 229 -12.98 -5.19 11.02
C ALA A 229 -12.22 -4.09 10.29
N LEU A 230 -10.89 -4.21 10.32
CA LEU A 230 -9.97 -3.40 9.54
C LEU A 230 -9.21 -4.31 8.59
N MET A 231 -9.19 -3.95 7.31
CA MET A 231 -8.40 -4.61 6.27
C MET A 231 -7.26 -3.69 5.85
N GLY A 232 -6.03 -4.15 6.10
CA GLY A 232 -4.82 -3.46 5.65
C GLY A 232 -4.45 -3.87 4.23
N ASP A 233 -3.30 -3.40 3.78
CA ASP A 233 -2.77 -3.69 2.45
C ASP A 233 -1.24 -3.85 2.52
N ILE A 234 -0.73 -4.92 1.91
CA ILE A 234 0.68 -5.18 1.72
C ILE A 234 0.99 -4.94 0.24
N PRO A 235 1.72 -3.86 -0.13
CA PRO A 235 2.28 -3.70 -1.47
C PRO A 235 3.05 -4.96 -1.88
N PHE A 236 3.02 -5.39 -3.14
CA PHE A 236 3.91 -6.49 -3.53
C PHE A 236 5.34 -6.06 -3.28
N GLY A 237 5.78 -5.00 -3.97
CA GLY A 237 7.12 -4.46 -3.90
C GLY A 237 7.43 -3.51 -2.73
N VAL A 238 8.67 -3.04 -2.73
CA VAL A 238 9.15 -1.90 -1.94
C VAL A 238 9.89 -0.93 -2.84
N SER A 239 10.10 0.30 -2.37
CA SER A 239 10.98 1.23 -3.07
C SER A 239 12.38 0.63 -3.24
N TYR A 240 13.01 0.86 -4.40
CA TYR A 240 14.44 0.64 -4.56
C TYR A 240 15.25 1.43 -3.50
N TYR A 241 14.73 2.59 -3.11
CA TYR A 241 15.30 3.50 -2.12
C TYR A 241 14.69 3.28 -0.73
N SER A 242 14.52 2.02 -0.33
CA SER A 242 14.01 1.63 0.99
C SER A 242 15.10 1.14 1.93
N ALA A 243 14.81 1.18 3.24
CA ALA A 243 15.59 0.54 4.28
C ALA A 243 15.72 -0.98 4.03
N ASP A 244 14.68 -1.61 3.46
CA ASP A 244 14.67 -3.04 3.12
C ASP A 244 15.79 -3.37 2.12
N VAL A 245 15.83 -2.67 0.99
CA VAL A 245 16.82 -2.90 -0.07
C VAL A 245 18.22 -2.45 0.39
N PHE A 246 18.29 -1.39 1.20
CA PHE A 246 19.55 -0.90 1.74
C PHE A 246 20.20 -1.90 2.72
N CYS A 247 19.43 -2.48 3.62
CA CYS A 247 19.93 -3.35 4.69
C CYS A 247 19.94 -4.84 4.33
N ARG A 248 19.10 -5.29 3.39
CA ARG A 248 18.97 -6.71 2.99
C ARG A 248 19.23 -6.91 1.50
N ARG A 249 20.25 -6.22 0.99
CA ARG A 249 20.54 -6.10 -0.43
C ARG A 249 20.62 -7.44 -1.19
N ASP A 250 21.11 -8.49 -0.53
CA ASP A 250 21.26 -9.83 -1.12
C ASP A 250 19.92 -10.53 -1.39
N GLU A 251 18.83 -10.12 -0.75
CA GLU A 251 17.48 -10.64 -0.99
C GLU A 251 16.82 -10.04 -2.24
N PHE A 252 17.45 -9.06 -2.89
CA PHE A 252 16.91 -8.36 -4.05
C PHE A 252 17.81 -8.49 -5.28
N VAL A 253 17.19 -8.31 -6.44
CA VAL A 253 17.85 -8.15 -7.74
C VAL A 253 17.74 -6.67 -8.11
N LEU A 254 18.91 -6.01 -8.27
CA LEU A 254 18.99 -4.55 -8.40
C LEU A 254 19.11 -4.03 -9.83
N ASP A 255 19.12 -4.93 -10.81
CA ASP A 255 19.25 -4.61 -12.24
C ASP A 255 18.02 -5.04 -13.07
N TRP A 256 16.98 -5.53 -12.39
CA TRP A 256 15.67 -5.83 -12.94
C TRP A 256 14.58 -5.22 -12.08
N PHE A 257 13.57 -4.64 -12.73
CA PHE A 257 12.54 -3.84 -12.07
C PHE A 257 11.14 -4.31 -12.46
N GLY A 258 10.33 -4.68 -11.48
CA GLY A 258 8.97 -5.16 -11.64
C GLY A 258 8.02 -4.10 -12.19
N GLY A 259 7.00 -4.59 -12.88
CA GLY A 259 6.04 -3.82 -13.64
C GLY A 259 4.91 -4.67 -14.20
N ALA A 260 4.15 -4.08 -15.13
CA ALA A 260 3.12 -4.74 -15.91
C ALA A 260 3.49 -4.78 -17.41
N PRO A 261 3.03 -5.79 -18.17
CA PRO A 261 3.25 -5.86 -19.61
C PRO A 261 2.55 -4.69 -20.36
N PRO A 262 2.86 -4.49 -21.66
CA PRO A 262 2.18 -3.49 -22.48
C PRO A 262 0.65 -3.58 -22.44
N GLU A 263 -0.01 -2.44 -22.35
CA GLU A 263 -1.48 -2.32 -22.37
C GLU A 263 -1.93 -1.54 -23.63
N PRO A 264 -2.23 -2.22 -24.75
CA PRO A 264 -2.51 -1.55 -26.03
C PRO A 264 -3.75 -0.65 -26.02
N HIS A 265 -4.65 -0.84 -25.04
CA HIS A 265 -5.90 -0.09 -24.91
C HIS A 265 -5.79 1.12 -23.97
N PHE A 266 -4.68 1.27 -23.24
CA PHE A 266 -4.44 2.39 -22.35
C PHE A 266 -3.96 3.61 -23.15
N LYS A 267 -4.88 4.51 -23.53
CA LYS A 267 -4.60 5.57 -24.51
C LYS A 267 -3.79 6.76 -23.98
N ASP A 268 -3.66 6.88 -22.66
CA ASP A 268 -3.15 8.10 -22.02
C ASP A 268 -1.62 8.09 -21.78
N ASP A 269 -0.96 6.93 -21.90
CA ASP A 269 0.49 6.82 -21.77
C ASP A 269 1.14 5.97 -22.88
N ALA A 270 1.88 6.64 -23.76
CA ALA A 270 2.61 6.02 -24.86
C ALA A 270 3.70 5.04 -24.40
N PHE A 271 4.29 5.25 -23.21
CA PHE A 271 5.26 4.29 -22.69
C PHE A 271 4.57 3.01 -22.25
N THR A 272 3.49 3.11 -21.47
CA THR A 272 2.67 1.96 -21.05
C THR A 272 2.12 1.17 -22.24
N GLN A 273 1.67 1.82 -23.31
CA GLN A 273 1.23 1.12 -24.52
C GLN A 273 2.32 0.29 -25.18
N LYS A 274 3.54 0.83 -25.22
CA LYS A 274 4.65 0.27 -25.99
C LYS A 274 5.42 -0.77 -25.22
N TRP A 275 5.73 -0.46 -23.96
CA TRP A 275 6.64 -1.23 -23.13
C TRP A 275 5.98 -1.79 -21.87
N GLY A 276 4.83 -1.26 -21.47
CA GLY A 276 4.16 -1.60 -20.21
C GLY A 276 4.49 -0.64 -19.09
N GLN A 277 3.94 -0.90 -17.91
CA GLN A 277 4.13 -0.05 -16.74
C GLN A 277 5.42 -0.46 -16.00
N ASN A 278 6.42 0.42 -15.94
CA ASN A 278 7.64 0.16 -15.17
C ASN A 278 7.50 0.78 -13.77
N TRP A 279 7.19 -0.05 -12.76
CA TRP A 279 6.97 0.40 -11.38
C TRP A 279 8.27 0.62 -10.59
N GLY A 280 9.42 0.17 -11.11
CA GLY A 280 10.71 0.39 -10.44
C GLY A 280 10.95 -0.47 -9.20
N ILE A 281 10.11 -1.48 -8.96
CA ILE A 281 10.23 -2.39 -7.82
C ILE A 281 11.43 -3.33 -8.07
N PRO A 282 12.47 -3.37 -7.23
CA PRO A 282 13.52 -4.38 -7.39
C PRO A 282 12.92 -5.79 -7.24
N LEU A 283 13.31 -6.72 -8.11
CA LEU A 283 12.79 -8.09 -8.01
C LEU A 283 13.33 -8.80 -6.78
N TYR A 284 12.61 -9.83 -6.32
CA TYR A 284 13.09 -10.70 -5.27
C TYR A 284 14.07 -11.74 -5.78
N ARG A 285 15.15 -11.94 -5.04
CA ARG A 285 15.96 -13.14 -5.15
C ARG A 285 15.30 -14.24 -4.32
N TRP A 286 14.22 -14.80 -4.85
CA TRP A 286 13.41 -15.83 -4.16
C TRP A 286 14.25 -16.98 -3.60
N SER A 287 15.31 -17.42 -4.30
CA SER A 287 16.23 -18.44 -3.81
C SER A 287 16.97 -18.04 -2.52
N ALA A 288 17.42 -16.79 -2.40
CA ALA A 288 18.06 -16.30 -1.18
C ALA A 288 17.05 -16.11 -0.05
N MET A 289 15.85 -15.60 -0.36
CA MET A 289 14.79 -15.50 0.64
C MET A 289 14.37 -16.88 1.16
N ARG A 290 14.21 -17.88 0.28
CA ARG A 290 13.86 -19.27 0.66
C ARG A 290 14.95 -19.92 1.52
N ALA A 291 16.23 -19.61 1.30
CA ALA A 291 17.33 -20.11 2.12
C ALA A 291 17.21 -19.71 3.60
N ASN A 292 16.50 -18.63 3.91
CA ASN A 292 16.13 -18.24 5.27
C ASN A 292 14.61 -18.28 5.49
N ASN A 293 13.90 -19.26 4.92
CA ASN A 293 12.46 -19.49 5.15
C ASN A 293 11.58 -18.24 4.95
N LEU A 294 11.91 -17.40 3.97
CA LEU A 294 11.21 -16.16 3.62
C LEU A 294 11.02 -15.21 4.82
N GLN A 295 12.02 -15.09 5.71
CA GLN A 295 11.92 -14.27 6.94
C GLN A 295 11.39 -12.85 6.67
N TRP A 296 11.86 -12.18 5.61
CA TRP A 296 11.39 -10.83 5.27
C TRP A 296 9.87 -10.77 5.03
N TRP A 297 9.32 -11.71 4.26
CA TRP A 297 7.86 -11.80 4.08
C TRP A 297 7.13 -12.15 5.37
N ARG A 298 7.69 -13.02 6.21
CA ARG A 298 7.09 -13.36 7.51
C ARG A 298 7.03 -12.15 8.44
N GLU A 299 8.07 -11.33 8.48
CA GLU A 299 8.10 -10.10 9.27
C GLU A 299 7.01 -9.13 8.84
N ARG A 300 6.85 -8.90 7.53
CA ARG A 300 5.78 -8.05 6.98
C ARG A 300 4.38 -8.53 7.39
N VAL A 301 4.13 -9.84 7.29
CA VAL A 301 2.85 -10.43 7.70
C VAL A 301 2.63 -10.32 9.21
N ARG A 302 3.67 -10.52 10.03
CA ARG A 302 3.61 -10.34 11.49
C ARG A 302 3.28 -8.89 11.87
N ALA A 303 3.89 -7.92 11.20
CA ALA A 303 3.64 -6.51 11.43
C ALA A 303 2.18 -6.16 11.09
N ILE A 304 1.70 -6.51 9.89
CA ILE A 304 0.36 -6.10 9.47
C ILE A 304 -0.74 -6.76 10.30
N ARG A 305 -0.63 -8.05 10.66
CA ARG A 305 -1.65 -8.74 11.48
C ARG A 305 -1.73 -8.19 12.91
N SER A 306 -0.69 -7.52 13.38
CA SER A 306 -0.71 -6.87 14.69
C SER A 306 -1.66 -5.66 14.72
N ILE A 307 -1.98 -5.08 13.54
CA ILE A 307 -2.81 -3.88 13.39
C ILE A 307 -4.14 -4.19 12.69
N PHE A 308 -4.16 -5.14 11.76
CA PHE A 308 -5.32 -5.43 10.93
C PHE A 308 -5.90 -6.82 11.21
N HIS A 309 -7.16 -7.00 10.81
CA HIS A 309 -7.92 -8.25 10.94
C HIS A 309 -7.88 -9.07 9.65
N LEU A 310 -7.86 -8.39 8.51
CA LEU A 310 -7.60 -8.92 7.18
C LEU A 310 -6.48 -8.09 6.54
N PHE A 311 -5.88 -8.61 5.49
CA PHE A 311 -5.05 -7.79 4.62
C PHE A 311 -5.16 -8.20 3.16
N ARG A 312 -5.10 -7.18 2.29
CA ARG A 312 -4.85 -7.32 0.85
C ARG A 312 -3.37 -7.58 0.64
N VAL A 313 -3.04 -8.48 -0.27
CA VAL A 313 -1.74 -8.58 -0.92
C VAL A 313 -1.92 -7.98 -2.31
N ASP A 314 -1.35 -6.80 -2.49
CA ASP A 314 -1.26 -6.12 -3.76
C ASP A 314 -0.50 -6.99 -4.78
N HIS A 315 -0.93 -6.93 -6.04
CA HIS A 315 -0.35 -7.66 -7.16
C HIS A 315 0.04 -9.10 -6.81
N VAL A 316 -0.92 -9.90 -6.32
CA VAL A 316 -0.67 -11.26 -5.81
C VAL A 316 -0.03 -12.17 -6.86
N GLN A 317 -0.21 -11.83 -8.14
CA GLN A 317 0.41 -12.47 -9.29
C GLN A 317 1.94 -12.45 -9.23
N GLY A 318 2.54 -11.43 -8.63
CA GLY A 318 3.99 -11.28 -8.48
C GLY A 318 4.65 -12.44 -7.72
N PHE A 319 3.90 -13.19 -6.92
CA PHE A 319 4.38 -14.42 -6.27
C PHE A 319 4.63 -15.55 -7.27
N TYR A 320 3.86 -15.59 -8.36
CA TYR A 320 3.96 -16.58 -9.43
C TYR A 320 4.92 -16.13 -10.52
N ARG A 321 4.75 -14.88 -10.98
CA ARG A 321 5.58 -14.22 -11.99
C ARG A 321 5.33 -12.72 -12.00
N ILE A 322 6.33 -11.95 -12.42
CA ILE A 322 6.21 -10.50 -12.58
C ILE A 322 6.85 -10.06 -13.90
N TYR A 323 6.25 -9.09 -14.57
CA TYR A 323 6.84 -8.50 -15.77
C TYR A 323 7.97 -7.57 -15.34
N ALA A 324 9.16 -7.74 -15.93
CA ALA A 324 10.37 -7.09 -15.44
C ALA A 324 11.08 -6.31 -16.54
N PHE A 325 11.58 -5.12 -16.18
CA PHE A 325 12.34 -4.21 -17.04
C PHE A 325 13.83 -4.23 -16.67
N PRO A 326 14.75 -4.24 -17.65
CA PRO A 326 16.20 -4.17 -17.40
C PRO A 326 16.72 -2.73 -17.22
N TRP A 327 15.84 -1.78 -16.89
CA TRP A 327 16.18 -0.39 -16.60
C TRP A 327 15.20 0.22 -15.60
N ARG A 328 15.64 1.27 -14.88
CA ARG A 328 14.80 1.97 -13.90
C ARG A 328 13.82 2.95 -14.53
N PRO A 329 12.69 3.27 -13.86
CA PRO A 329 11.68 4.18 -14.38
C PRO A 329 12.20 5.55 -14.83
N GLU A 330 13.24 6.09 -14.17
CA GLU A 330 13.82 7.40 -14.54
C GLU A 330 14.38 7.43 -15.97
N ARG A 331 14.67 6.25 -16.53
CA ARG A 331 15.19 6.09 -17.90
C ARG A 331 14.09 5.82 -18.92
N ASN A 332 12.82 5.71 -18.54
CA ASN A 332 11.72 5.40 -19.47
C ASN A 332 11.70 6.35 -20.69
N ASN A 333 11.98 7.65 -20.49
CA ASN A 333 12.07 8.63 -21.57
C ASN A 333 13.22 8.36 -22.57
N GLU A 334 14.31 7.70 -22.15
CA GLU A 334 15.39 7.26 -23.04
C GLU A 334 14.95 6.10 -23.93
N PHE A 335 14.02 5.25 -23.44
CA PHE A 335 13.58 4.03 -24.11
C PHE A 335 12.30 4.19 -24.93
N LEU A 336 11.46 5.18 -24.61
CA LEU A 336 10.24 5.48 -25.35
C LEU A 336 10.47 5.64 -26.87
N PRO A 337 11.46 6.42 -27.36
CA PRO A 337 11.65 6.60 -28.80
C PRO A 337 12.27 5.39 -29.51
N LEU A 338 12.85 4.42 -28.79
CA LEU A 338 13.63 3.33 -29.37
C LEU A 338 12.74 2.24 -29.96
N ASP A 339 13.10 1.69 -31.12
CA ASP A 339 12.52 0.42 -31.58
C ASP A 339 13.07 -0.78 -30.78
N PRO A 340 12.47 -1.99 -30.89
CA PRO A 340 12.95 -3.17 -30.16
C PRO A 340 14.42 -3.52 -30.39
N HIS A 341 14.96 -3.33 -31.59
CA HIS A 341 16.36 -3.62 -31.88
C HIS A 341 17.30 -2.60 -31.22
N GLN A 342 16.95 -1.32 -31.28
CA GLN A 342 17.68 -0.24 -30.59
C GLN A 342 17.65 -0.40 -29.06
N MET A 343 16.48 -0.77 -28.50
CA MET A 343 16.33 -1.08 -27.08
C MET A 343 17.26 -2.23 -26.67
N LEU A 344 17.27 -3.33 -27.42
CA LEU A 344 18.16 -4.47 -27.17
C LEU A 344 19.64 -4.08 -27.22
N GLN A 345 20.06 -3.26 -28.19
CA GLN A 345 21.44 -2.75 -28.23
C GLN A 345 21.79 -1.94 -26.97
N ARG A 346 20.84 -1.15 -26.46
CA ARG A 346 21.03 -0.29 -25.28
C ARG A 346 21.06 -1.07 -23.96
N THR A 347 20.39 -2.22 -23.88
CA THR A 347 20.27 -3.05 -22.67
C THR A 347 21.22 -4.25 -22.65
N GLY A 348 22.07 -4.40 -23.68
CA GLY A 348 22.95 -5.56 -23.82
C GLY A 348 22.23 -6.85 -24.18
N GLY A 349 21.14 -6.74 -24.96
CA GLY A 349 20.32 -7.87 -25.41
C GLY A 349 19.19 -8.25 -24.46
N ARG A 350 18.95 -7.47 -23.40
CA ARG A 350 17.91 -7.75 -22.39
C ARG A 350 16.61 -7.05 -22.75
N ALA A 351 15.53 -7.79 -22.96
CA ALA A 351 14.19 -7.24 -23.17
C ALA A 351 13.32 -7.37 -21.91
N PRO A 352 12.30 -6.51 -21.74
CA PRO A 352 11.27 -6.75 -20.75
C PRO A 352 10.52 -8.06 -20.98
N HIS A 353 10.33 -8.85 -19.93
CA HIS A 353 9.69 -10.18 -19.98
C HIS A 353 9.20 -10.63 -18.60
N PHE A 354 8.43 -11.72 -18.53
CA PHE A 354 8.03 -12.29 -17.25
C PHE A 354 9.14 -13.11 -16.60
N VAL A 355 9.34 -12.90 -15.31
CA VAL A 355 10.29 -13.62 -14.46
C VAL A 355 9.50 -14.38 -13.37
N PRO A 356 9.82 -15.64 -13.05
CA PRO A 356 10.96 -16.41 -13.54
C PRO A 356 10.77 -16.95 -14.97
N HIS A 357 9.52 -17.21 -15.38
CA HIS A 357 9.22 -17.74 -16.69
C HIS A 357 8.05 -17.01 -17.35
N ASN A 358 8.13 -16.87 -18.68
CA ASN A 358 6.95 -16.62 -19.49
C ASN A 358 6.03 -17.85 -19.47
N ASP A 359 4.72 -17.64 -19.56
CA ASP A 359 3.70 -18.70 -19.55
C ASP A 359 3.54 -19.39 -20.92
N ASP A 360 4.60 -19.44 -21.72
CA ASP A 360 4.57 -19.89 -23.12
C ASP A 360 4.41 -21.42 -23.23
N THR A 361 4.83 -22.17 -22.22
CA THR A 361 4.74 -23.65 -22.17
C THR A 361 3.95 -24.15 -20.96
N PRO A 362 3.33 -25.34 -21.03
CA PRO A 362 2.70 -25.98 -19.86
C PRO A 362 3.66 -26.16 -18.68
N GLU A 363 4.91 -26.49 -18.94
CA GLU A 363 5.94 -26.69 -17.91
C GLU A 363 6.25 -25.39 -17.17
N ASN A 364 6.38 -24.27 -17.90
CA ASN A 364 6.60 -22.96 -17.28
C ASN A 364 5.41 -22.53 -16.43
N ARG A 365 4.17 -22.77 -16.91
CA ARG A 365 2.96 -22.45 -16.15
C ARG A 365 2.88 -23.25 -14.86
N GLU A 366 3.18 -24.55 -14.90
CA GLU A 366 3.19 -25.38 -13.69
C GLU A 366 4.33 -25.00 -12.74
N ALA A 367 5.51 -24.61 -13.24
CA ALA A 367 6.61 -24.10 -12.42
C ALA A 367 6.23 -22.79 -11.72
N ASN A 368 5.73 -21.79 -12.46
CA ASN A 368 5.25 -20.52 -11.90
C ASN A 368 4.15 -20.74 -10.85
N LYS A 369 3.19 -21.65 -11.14
CA LYS A 369 2.14 -22.06 -10.20
C LYS A 369 2.71 -22.65 -8.91
N GLY A 370 3.63 -23.61 -9.02
CA GLY A 370 4.24 -24.28 -7.87
C GLY A 370 5.03 -23.33 -6.98
N GLU A 371 5.86 -22.46 -7.59
CA GLU A 371 6.65 -21.47 -6.85
C GLU A 371 5.77 -20.41 -6.17
N GLY A 372 4.74 -19.92 -6.87
CA GLY A 372 3.81 -18.94 -6.30
C GLY A 372 3.00 -19.52 -5.15
N GLU A 373 2.52 -20.77 -5.28
CA GLU A 373 1.82 -21.46 -4.20
C GLU A 373 2.71 -21.65 -2.96
N GLU A 374 3.97 -22.08 -3.15
CA GLU A 374 4.92 -22.26 -2.04
C GLU A 374 5.12 -20.95 -1.27
N ASN A 375 5.37 -19.85 -1.99
CA ASN A 375 5.59 -18.55 -1.38
C ASN A 375 4.33 -18.03 -0.66
N LEU A 376 3.14 -18.18 -1.28
CA LEU A 376 1.86 -17.78 -0.67
C LEU A 376 1.48 -18.63 0.54
N ARG A 377 1.85 -19.92 0.56
CA ARG A 377 1.65 -20.77 1.75
C ARG A 377 2.42 -20.28 2.96
N VAL A 378 3.58 -19.66 2.77
CA VAL A 378 4.32 -19.02 3.87
C VAL A 378 3.59 -17.77 4.37
N VAL A 379 3.03 -16.95 3.47
CA VAL A 379 2.17 -15.81 3.84
C VAL A 379 0.97 -16.29 4.65
N LEU A 380 0.28 -17.34 4.21
CA LEU A 380 -0.88 -17.92 4.91
C LEU A 380 -0.49 -18.51 6.28
N GLN A 381 0.63 -19.22 6.36
CA GLN A 381 1.12 -19.77 7.62
C GLN A 381 1.37 -18.64 8.64
N GLU A 382 2.00 -17.55 8.20
CA GLU A 382 2.29 -16.42 9.08
C GLU A 382 1.05 -15.56 9.37
N ALA A 383 0.07 -15.51 8.46
CA ALA A 383 -1.20 -14.82 8.69
C ALA A 383 -1.96 -15.40 9.89
N GLY A 384 -1.85 -16.71 10.10
CA GLY A 384 -2.51 -17.41 11.20
C GLY A 384 -4.03 -17.28 11.10
N ALA A 385 -4.65 -16.58 12.04
CA ALA A 385 -6.10 -16.34 12.04
C ALA A 385 -6.53 -15.15 11.15
N ALA A 386 -5.59 -14.28 10.74
CA ALA A 386 -5.90 -13.18 9.83
C ALA A 386 -6.25 -13.71 8.44
N ARG A 387 -7.21 -13.06 7.77
CA ARG A 387 -7.63 -13.44 6.42
C ARG A 387 -6.81 -12.70 5.37
N VAL A 388 -6.54 -13.40 4.26
CA VAL A 388 -5.75 -12.88 3.15
C VAL A 388 -6.64 -12.72 1.92
N VAL A 389 -6.59 -11.53 1.33
CA VAL A 389 -7.19 -11.23 0.04
C VAL A 389 -6.04 -10.99 -0.94
N GLY A 390 -6.05 -11.62 -2.10
CA GLY A 390 -5.08 -11.38 -3.16
C GLY A 390 -5.68 -10.47 -4.21
N GLU A 391 -5.02 -9.39 -4.57
CA GLU A 391 -5.42 -8.63 -5.74
C GLU A 391 -4.88 -9.28 -7.02
N ASP A 392 -5.81 -9.84 -7.78
CA ASP A 392 -5.62 -10.58 -9.03
C ASP A 392 -6.33 -9.86 -10.18
N LEU A 393 -5.95 -8.62 -10.44
CA LEU A 393 -6.42 -7.79 -11.56
C LEU A 393 -5.33 -7.63 -12.63
N GLY A 394 -5.73 -7.18 -13.83
CA GLY A 394 -4.83 -7.04 -14.98
C GLY A 394 -4.66 -8.35 -15.76
N VAL A 395 -3.43 -8.67 -16.18
CA VAL A 395 -3.14 -9.81 -17.06
C VAL A 395 -2.93 -11.10 -16.25
N VAL A 396 -4.03 -11.65 -15.76
CA VAL A 396 -4.05 -12.81 -14.86
C VAL A 396 -3.96 -14.13 -15.63
N PRO A 397 -2.94 -14.98 -15.38
CA PRO A 397 -2.91 -16.33 -15.92
C PRO A 397 -4.08 -17.19 -15.45
N ASP A 398 -4.56 -18.08 -16.32
CA ASP A 398 -5.71 -18.96 -16.08
C ASP A 398 -5.55 -19.86 -14.84
N TYR A 399 -4.32 -20.19 -14.45
CA TYR A 399 -4.00 -21.02 -13.29
C TYR A 399 -4.00 -20.26 -11.95
N VAL A 400 -3.87 -18.93 -11.93
CA VAL A 400 -3.73 -18.15 -10.69
C VAL A 400 -5.02 -18.15 -9.88
N ARG A 401 -6.16 -17.79 -10.49
CA ARG A 401 -7.47 -17.75 -9.81
C ARG A 401 -7.91 -19.10 -9.22
N PRO A 402 -7.78 -20.24 -9.93
CA PRO A 402 -8.00 -21.56 -9.34
C PRO A 402 -7.03 -21.87 -8.20
N ASN A 403 -5.74 -21.51 -8.32
CA ASN A 403 -4.75 -21.78 -7.27
C ASN A 403 -5.07 -21.00 -5.99
N LEU A 404 -5.32 -19.69 -6.07
CA LEU A 404 -5.71 -18.86 -4.93
C LEU A 404 -6.91 -19.44 -4.18
N ARG A 405 -7.96 -19.85 -4.92
CA ARG A 405 -9.13 -20.51 -4.33
C ARG A 405 -8.76 -21.81 -3.62
N SER A 406 -7.90 -22.64 -4.22
CA SER A 406 -7.49 -23.92 -3.63
C SER A 406 -6.73 -23.78 -2.30
N ILE A 407 -6.06 -22.64 -2.09
CA ILE A 407 -5.33 -22.34 -0.85
C ILE A 407 -6.07 -21.36 0.08
N GLY A 408 -7.31 -20.99 -0.25
CA GLY A 408 -8.17 -20.19 0.61
C GLY A 408 -7.91 -18.67 0.57
N ILE A 409 -7.35 -18.15 -0.52
CA ILE A 409 -7.18 -16.70 -0.75
C ILE A 409 -8.34 -16.20 -1.63
N ALA A 410 -9.02 -15.14 -1.17
CA ALA A 410 -10.07 -14.48 -1.95
C ALA A 410 -9.45 -13.58 -3.02
N GLY A 411 -9.94 -13.69 -4.26
CA GLY A 411 -9.61 -12.79 -5.37
C GLY A 411 -10.63 -11.66 -5.53
N PHE A 412 -10.29 -10.65 -6.33
CA PHE A 412 -11.15 -9.53 -6.68
C PHE A 412 -12.08 -9.84 -7.85
N LYS A 413 -13.22 -9.16 -7.84
CA LYS A 413 -14.24 -9.15 -8.89
C LYS A 413 -14.61 -7.71 -9.19
N ILE A 414 -14.19 -7.22 -10.36
CA ILE A 414 -14.61 -5.92 -10.90
C ILE A 414 -15.74 -6.19 -11.88
N PRO A 415 -17.01 -5.85 -11.55
CA PRO A 415 -18.15 -6.38 -12.29
C PRO A 415 -18.14 -6.16 -13.79
N HIS A 416 -17.69 -4.98 -14.23
CA HIS A 416 -17.62 -4.63 -15.65
C HIS A 416 -16.40 -5.21 -16.39
N TRP A 417 -15.52 -5.94 -15.70
CA TRP A 417 -14.40 -6.70 -16.27
C TRP A 417 -14.63 -8.21 -16.26
N GLU A 418 -15.58 -8.69 -15.44
CA GLU A 418 -15.94 -10.11 -15.38
C GLU A 418 -16.81 -10.47 -16.59
N ILE A 419 -16.15 -10.73 -17.72
CA ILE A 419 -16.77 -11.07 -19.01
C ILE A 419 -16.43 -12.51 -19.38
N ARG A 420 -17.42 -13.27 -19.87
CA ARG A 420 -17.25 -14.60 -20.44
C ARG A 420 -18.13 -14.74 -21.67
N ASP A 421 -17.52 -15.20 -22.76
CA ASP A 421 -18.19 -15.34 -24.07
C ASP A 421 -18.89 -14.04 -24.53
N GLY A 422 -18.27 -12.88 -24.23
CA GLY A 422 -18.80 -11.55 -24.56
C GLY A 422 -19.89 -11.02 -23.65
N MET A 423 -20.31 -11.80 -22.64
CA MET A 423 -21.38 -11.44 -21.71
C MET A 423 -20.83 -11.11 -20.32
N ILE A 424 -21.40 -10.09 -19.68
CA ILE A 424 -21.15 -9.76 -18.28
C ILE A 424 -21.62 -10.92 -17.40
N ILE A 425 -20.75 -11.39 -16.50
CA ILE A 425 -21.06 -12.47 -15.58
C ILE A 425 -21.99 -11.93 -14.47
N PRO A 426 -23.17 -12.54 -14.24
CA PRO A 426 -24.05 -12.10 -13.16
C PRO A 426 -23.40 -12.30 -11.79
N GLY A 427 -23.51 -11.29 -10.91
CA GLY A 427 -22.85 -11.28 -9.61
C GLY A 427 -23.27 -12.43 -8.67
N ASN A 428 -24.49 -12.95 -8.82
CA ASN A 428 -24.98 -14.12 -8.08
C ASN A 428 -24.27 -15.44 -8.46
N THR A 429 -23.49 -15.46 -9.55
CA THR A 429 -22.69 -16.61 -10.00
C THR A 429 -21.22 -16.51 -9.63
N TYR A 430 -20.79 -15.42 -8.99
CA TYR A 430 -19.40 -15.28 -8.55
C TYR A 430 -19.01 -16.35 -7.56
N ASP A 431 -17.72 -16.72 -7.59
CA ASP A 431 -17.12 -17.53 -6.54
C ASP A 431 -17.35 -16.85 -5.19
N HIS A 432 -17.83 -17.61 -4.21
CA HIS A 432 -18.14 -17.05 -2.91
C HIS A 432 -16.89 -16.49 -2.22
N LEU A 433 -15.74 -17.16 -2.34
CA LEU A 433 -14.46 -16.68 -1.83
C LEU A 433 -13.87 -15.60 -2.75
N SER A 434 -14.50 -14.42 -2.76
CA SER A 434 -14.09 -13.26 -3.55
C SER A 434 -14.48 -11.93 -2.90
N VAL A 435 -13.87 -10.86 -3.38
CA VAL A 435 -14.16 -9.46 -3.03
C VAL A 435 -14.70 -8.75 -4.25
N ALA A 436 -15.94 -8.26 -4.20
CA ALA A 436 -16.54 -7.48 -5.29
C ALA A 436 -16.42 -5.98 -5.00
N THR A 437 -16.02 -5.20 -6.00
CA THR A 437 -16.03 -3.73 -6.00
C THR A 437 -16.11 -3.19 -7.41
N TYR A 438 -16.69 -2.01 -7.63
CA TYR A 438 -16.67 -1.38 -8.95
C TYR A 438 -15.34 -0.67 -9.25
N ALA A 439 -14.61 -0.25 -8.22
CA ALA A 439 -13.41 0.54 -8.37
C ALA A 439 -12.44 0.27 -7.21
N THR A 440 -11.17 0.52 -7.47
CA THR A 440 -10.12 0.61 -6.44
C THR A 440 -9.59 2.03 -6.42
N HIS A 441 -8.58 2.29 -5.59
CA HIS A 441 -7.85 3.55 -5.57
C HIS A 441 -7.08 3.86 -6.87
N ASP A 442 -6.86 2.87 -7.74
CA ASP A 442 -6.21 3.03 -9.06
C ASP A 442 -7.19 3.47 -10.16
N HIS A 443 -8.49 3.53 -9.84
CA HIS A 443 -9.55 3.80 -10.79
C HIS A 443 -10.19 5.16 -10.53
N GLU A 444 -10.73 5.76 -11.59
CA GLU A 444 -11.60 6.92 -11.44
C GLU A 444 -12.86 6.54 -10.66
N PRO A 445 -13.37 7.41 -9.76
CA PRO A 445 -14.66 7.20 -9.12
C PRO A 445 -15.78 7.06 -10.15
N ILE A 446 -16.76 6.21 -9.89
CA ILE A 446 -17.91 6.00 -10.80
C ILE A 446 -18.65 7.31 -11.12
N ARG A 447 -18.69 8.24 -10.17
CA ARG A 447 -19.25 9.58 -10.39
C ARG A 447 -18.47 10.39 -11.43
N ALA A 448 -17.14 10.31 -11.41
CA ALA A 448 -16.30 11.00 -12.37
C ALA A 448 -16.48 10.42 -13.78
N LEU A 449 -16.56 9.08 -13.89
CA LEU A 449 -16.91 8.42 -15.16
C LEU A 449 -18.27 8.89 -15.69
N TRP A 450 -19.27 8.98 -14.82
CA TRP A 450 -20.60 9.49 -15.17
C TRP A 450 -20.53 10.93 -15.72
N GLU A 451 -19.86 11.84 -15.01
CA GLU A 451 -19.71 13.23 -15.45
C GLU A 451 -18.95 13.32 -16.77
N GLN A 452 -17.86 12.55 -16.93
CA GLN A 452 -17.06 12.52 -18.15
C GLN A 452 -17.86 12.05 -19.37
N ALA A 453 -18.68 11.00 -19.22
CA ALA A 453 -19.55 10.50 -20.27
C ALA A 453 -20.60 11.53 -20.71
N ARG A 454 -21.13 12.32 -19.77
CA ARG A 454 -22.22 13.28 -20.03
C ARG A 454 -21.72 14.63 -20.52
N GLU A 455 -20.59 15.11 -20.01
CA GLU A 455 -20.02 16.41 -20.37
C GLU A 455 -19.21 16.37 -21.67
N ARG A 456 -18.60 15.23 -22.00
CA ARG A 456 -17.73 15.08 -23.18
C ARG A 456 -18.05 13.84 -24.02
N PRO A 457 -19.32 13.61 -24.42
CA PRO A 457 -19.74 12.36 -25.07
C PRO A 457 -19.01 12.06 -26.39
N GLU A 458 -18.49 13.08 -27.07
CA GLU A 458 -17.79 12.89 -28.34
C GLU A 458 -16.28 12.64 -28.22
N SER A 459 -15.66 12.89 -27.06
CA SER A 459 -14.24 12.62 -26.86
C SER A 459 -13.96 11.13 -26.73
N ASP A 460 -12.75 10.69 -27.06
CA ASP A 460 -12.32 9.30 -26.86
C ASP A 460 -12.53 8.86 -25.41
N THR A 461 -12.22 9.73 -24.46
CA THR A 461 -12.40 9.47 -23.02
C THR A 461 -13.88 9.42 -22.61
N GLY A 462 -14.75 10.28 -23.15
CA GLY A 462 -16.18 10.20 -22.87
C GLY A 462 -16.83 8.94 -23.46
N LYS A 463 -16.39 8.51 -24.64
CA LYS A 463 -16.81 7.24 -25.27
C LYS A 463 -16.36 6.03 -24.45
N GLN A 464 -15.14 6.06 -23.90
CA GLN A 464 -14.63 5.01 -22.99
C GLN A 464 -15.39 4.98 -21.66
N ALA A 465 -15.70 6.16 -21.09
CA ALA A 465 -16.49 6.28 -19.87
C ALA A 465 -17.90 5.74 -20.08
N GLN A 466 -18.58 6.12 -21.16
CA GLN A 466 -19.90 5.62 -21.54
C GLN A 466 -19.89 4.10 -21.69
N ALA A 467 -18.93 3.53 -22.43
CA ALA A 467 -18.82 2.08 -22.61
C ALA A 467 -18.58 1.33 -21.28
N THR A 468 -17.87 1.94 -20.34
CA THR A 468 -17.69 1.39 -18.99
C THR A 468 -18.98 1.43 -18.19
N LEU A 469 -19.69 2.56 -18.21
CA LEU A 469 -20.98 2.74 -17.52
C LEU A 469 -22.06 1.79 -18.07
N GLU A 470 -22.09 1.54 -19.38
CA GLU A 470 -23.00 0.58 -20.01
C GLU A 470 -22.76 -0.84 -19.49
N LYS A 471 -21.51 -1.28 -19.37
CA LYS A 471 -21.19 -2.59 -18.78
C LYS A 471 -21.62 -2.68 -17.32
N ILE A 472 -21.43 -1.60 -16.55
CA ILE A 472 -21.89 -1.50 -15.16
C ILE A 472 -23.43 -1.54 -15.10
N ALA A 473 -24.13 -0.87 -16.01
CA ALA A 473 -25.58 -0.89 -16.10
C ALA A 473 -26.12 -2.28 -16.46
N ILE A 474 -25.48 -2.98 -17.41
CA ILE A 474 -25.81 -4.37 -17.75
C ILE A 474 -25.66 -5.26 -16.51
N PHE A 475 -24.55 -5.13 -15.77
CA PHE A 475 -24.36 -5.86 -14.53
C PHE A 475 -25.47 -5.59 -13.51
N ALA A 476 -25.90 -4.33 -13.41
CA ALA A 476 -26.93 -3.89 -12.47
C ALA A 476 -28.37 -4.13 -12.96
N GLY A 477 -28.57 -4.61 -14.20
CA GLY A 477 -29.90 -4.75 -14.81
C GLY A 477 -30.60 -3.40 -15.07
N ALA A 478 -29.83 -2.34 -15.31
CA ALA A 478 -30.28 -0.97 -15.55
C ALA A 478 -29.91 -0.44 -16.95
N ASP A 479 -29.54 -1.32 -17.87
CA ASP A 479 -28.99 -1.00 -19.20
C ASP A 479 -29.99 -0.34 -20.15
N SER A 480 -31.26 -0.74 -20.10
CA SER A 480 -32.29 -0.21 -20.99
C SER A 480 -32.63 1.27 -20.76
N GLU A 481 -32.18 1.87 -19.65
CA GLU A 481 -32.57 3.22 -19.22
C GLU A 481 -31.39 4.14 -18.91
N ILE A 482 -30.13 3.72 -19.08
CA ILE A 482 -28.96 4.43 -18.54
C ILE A 482 -28.90 5.92 -18.90
N ASP A 483 -29.32 6.30 -20.12
CA ASP A 483 -29.33 7.69 -20.58
C ASP A 483 -30.46 8.56 -20.00
N GLN A 484 -31.45 7.93 -19.39
CA GLN A 484 -32.61 8.58 -18.79
C GLN A 484 -32.54 8.57 -17.25
N LEU A 485 -31.58 7.83 -16.67
CA LEU A 485 -31.42 7.74 -15.22
C LEU A 485 -30.76 8.99 -14.63
N ASP A 486 -31.30 9.43 -13.51
CA ASP A 486 -30.57 10.28 -12.57
C ASP A 486 -29.44 9.47 -11.90
N TYR A 487 -28.28 10.10 -11.69
CA TYR A 487 -27.13 9.43 -11.11
C TYR A 487 -27.45 8.86 -9.73
N GLU A 488 -28.03 9.65 -8.81
CA GLU A 488 -28.22 9.19 -7.43
C GLU A 488 -29.44 8.28 -7.29
N LYS A 489 -30.59 8.70 -7.81
CA LYS A 489 -31.86 8.00 -7.59
C LYS A 489 -32.01 6.75 -8.44
N GLY A 490 -31.39 6.73 -9.61
CA GLY A 490 -31.47 5.63 -10.58
C GLY A 490 -30.20 4.79 -10.58
N PHE A 491 -29.15 5.31 -11.20
CA PHE A 491 -27.95 4.55 -11.53
C PHE A 491 -27.18 4.07 -10.29
N TYR A 492 -26.81 4.99 -9.38
CA TYR A 492 -26.05 4.68 -8.17
C TYR A 492 -26.78 3.69 -7.27
N ARG A 493 -28.09 3.87 -7.10
CA ARG A 493 -28.92 2.91 -6.36
C ARG A 493 -28.88 1.51 -6.96
N ALA A 494 -29.10 1.39 -8.28
CA ALA A 494 -29.12 0.10 -8.97
C ALA A 494 -27.78 -0.62 -8.86
N ILE A 495 -26.66 0.09 -9.06
CA ILE A 495 -25.33 -0.52 -8.97
C ILE A 495 -25.01 -0.96 -7.54
N MET A 496 -25.43 -0.22 -6.51
CA MET A 496 -25.21 -0.62 -5.11
C MET A 496 -26.05 -1.85 -4.74
N GLU A 497 -27.32 -1.90 -5.15
CA GLU A 497 -28.18 -3.08 -4.97
C GLU A 497 -27.57 -4.33 -5.64
N ALA A 498 -27.06 -4.18 -6.87
CA ALA A 498 -26.39 -5.27 -7.60
C ALA A 498 -25.08 -5.72 -6.93
N LEU A 499 -24.28 -4.78 -6.43
CA LEU A 499 -23.02 -5.08 -5.74
C LEU A 499 -23.27 -5.89 -4.46
N PHE A 500 -24.20 -5.44 -3.62
CA PHE A 500 -24.54 -6.17 -2.39
C PHE A 500 -25.30 -7.48 -2.65
N GLY A 501 -25.93 -7.62 -3.83
CA GLY A 501 -26.53 -8.85 -4.31
C GLY A 501 -25.54 -9.92 -4.80
N CYS A 502 -24.24 -9.59 -4.95
CA CYS A 502 -23.21 -10.54 -5.38
C CYS A 502 -23.12 -11.78 -4.48
N ASN A 503 -22.66 -12.89 -5.03
CA ASN A 503 -22.33 -14.08 -4.25
C ASN A 503 -20.99 -13.97 -3.49
N SER A 504 -20.19 -12.95 -3.78
CA SER A 504 -18.93 -12.65 -3.10
C SER A 504 -19.05 -12.59 -1.58
N TRP A 505 -17.96 -12.94 -0.90
CA TRP A 505 -17.82 -12.90 0.54
C TRP A 505 -17.78 -11.46 1.02
N ILE A 506 -17.02 -10.60 0.33
CA ILE A 506 -16.88 -9.19 0.69
C ILE A 506 -17.41 -8.33 -0.47
N ALA A 507 -18.25 -7.36 -0.15
CA ALA A 507 -18.56 -6.24 -1.04
C ALA A 507 -17.88 -4.97 -0.50
N ILE A 508 -17.07 -4.32 -1.32
CA ILE A 508 -16.41 -3.06 -0.98
C ILE A 508 -16.96 -1.95 -1.85
N VAL A 509 -17.31 -0.84 -1.22
CA VAL A 509 -17.70 0.42 -1.87
C VAL A 509 -16.49 1.34 -1.97
#